data_AF-A0A519RT13-F1
#
_entry.id   AF-A0A519RT13-F1
#
_cell.length_a   1.000
_cell.length_b   1.000
_cell.length_c   1.000
_cell.angle_alpha   90.00
_cell.angle_beta   90.00
_cell.angle_gamma   90.00
#
_symmetry.space_group_name_H-M   'P 1'
#
loop_
_entity.id
_entity.type
_entity.pdbx_description
1 polymer ?
#
loop_
_entity_poly.entity_id
_entity_poly.type
_entity_poly.pdbx_seq_one_letter_code
_entity_poly.pdbx_strand_id
1 'polypeptide(L)' 'KKTFYDFLIEIRVSHACRLLIENKLPTEMICFDCGFNNVSNFYRHFKKVTGMTPLDYKRKYLN' A
#
# COMPACT_ATOMS: atom_id res chain seq x y z
N LYS A 1 11.79 -18.34 -3.47
CA LYS A 1 11.47 -18.12 -4.90
C LYS A 1 10.27 -17.19 -4.96
N LYS A 2 10.35 -16.03 -5.63
CA LYS A 2 9.20 -15.11 -5.81
C LYS A 2 8.25 -15.65 -6.87
N THR A 3 6.95 -15.53 -6.63
CA THR A 3 5.90 -15.83 -7.60
C THR A 3 5.50 -14.57 -8.37
N PHE A 4 4.76 -14.75 -9.48
CA PHE A 4 4.11 -13.64 -10.17
C PHE A 4 3.20 -12.84 -9.24
N TYR A 5 2.49 -13.52 -8.34
CA TYR A 5 1.63 -12.87 -7.36
C TYR A 5 2.43 -12.00 -6.38
N ASP A 6 3.58 -12.48 -5.88
CA ASP A 6 4.44 -11.66 -5.01
C ASP A 6 4.93 -10.40 -5.72
N PHE A 7 5.33 -10.53 -6.99
CA PHE A 7 5.74 -9.38 -7.80
C PHE A 7 4.60 -8.38 -8.03
N LEU A 8 3.40 -8.88 -8.34
CA LEU A 8 2.21 -8.04 -8.49
C LEU A 8 1.90 -7.27 -7.20
N ILE A 9 2.02 -7.92 -6.04
CA ILE A 9 1.83 -7.27 -4.74
C ILE A 9 2.85 -6.14 -4.53
N GLU A 10 4.13 -6.35 -4.87
CA GLU A 10 5.17 -5.33 -4.73
C GLU A 10 4.88 -4.10 -5.60
N ILE A 11 4.44 -4.30 -6.84
CA ILE A 11 4.05 -3.21 -7.73
C ILE A 11 2.85 -2.44 -7.16
N ARG A 12 1.82 -3.15 -6.69
CA ARG A 12 0.63 -2.51 -6.09
C ARG A 12 0.97 -1.72 -4.83
N VAL A 13 1.84 -2.25 -3.98
CA VAL A 13 2.30 -1.55 -2.76
C VAL A 13 3.15 -0.33 -3.13
N SER A 14 4.03 -0.44 -4.12
CA SER A 14 4.82 0.70 -4.60
C SER A 14 3.92 1.84 -5.11
N HIS A 15 2.87 1.51 -5.86
CA HIS A 15 1.86 2.50 -6.27
C HIS A 15 1.14 3.14 -5.07
N ALA A 16 0.73 2.33 -4.08
CA ALA A 16 0.10 2.84 -2.87
C ALA A 16 1.01 3.79 -2.08
N CYS A 17 2.31 3.50 -1.96
CA CYS A 17 3.28 4.37 -1.30
C CYS A 17 3.29 5.77 -1.93
N ARG A 18 3.31 5.84 -3.27
CA ARG A 18 3.26 7.12 -3.99
C ARG A 18 1.98 7.88 -3.67
N LEU A 19 0.82 7.24 -3.79
CA LEU A 19 -0.48 7.88 -3.54
C LEU A 19 -0.65 8.36 -2.09
N LEU A 20 -0.09 7.62 -1.12
CA LEU A 20 -0.12 8.01 0.29
C LEU A 20 0.68 9.29 0.56
N ILE A 21 1.82 9.46 -0.11
CA ILE A 21 2.67 10.66 -0.01
C ILE A 21 2.06 11.83 -0.78
N GLU A 22 1.32 11.58 -1.87
CA GLU A 22 0.57 12.64 -2.54
C GLU A 22 -0.57 13.19 -1.67
N ASN A 23 -1.07 12.41 -0.70
CA ASN A 23 -2.06 12.80 0.31
C ASN A 23 -3.38 13.39 -0.24
N LYS A 24 -3.79 12.98 -1.45
CA LYS A 24 -5.02 13.48 -2.09
C LYS A 24 -6.25 12.63 -1.80
N LEU A 25 -6.05 11.39 -1.37
CA LEU A 25 -7.10 10.40 -1.22
C LEU A 25 -7.09 9.77 0.18
N PRO A 26 -8.26 9.36 0.72
CA PRO A 26 -8.34 8.48 1.89
C PRO A 26 -7.61 7.16 1.63
N THR A 27 -7.03 6.58 2.68
CA THR A 27 -6.25 5.33 2.59
C THR A 27 -7.10 4.16 2.05
N GLU A 28 -8.39 4.13 2.38
CA GLU A 28 -9.34 3.13 1.90
C GLU A 28 -9.57 3.25 0.39
N MET A 29 -9.61 4.47 -0.16
CA MET A 29 -9.72 4.67 -1.62
C MET A 29 -8.44 4.22 -2.32
N ILE A 30 -7.28 4.56 -1.76
CA ILE A 30 -5.97 4.13 -2.27
C ILE A 30 -5.87 2.60 -2.33
N CYS A 31 -6.44 1.88 -1.36
CA CYS A 31 -6.51 0.42 -1.37
C CYS A 31 -7.18 -0.10 -2.65
N PHE A 32 -8.36 0.42 -2.99
CA PHE A 32 -9.11 -0.01 -4.18
C PHE A 32 -8.43 0.43 -5.48
N ASP A 33 -7.91 1.65 -5.54
CA ASP A 33 -7.17 2.18 -6.71
C ASP A 33 -5.88 1.39 -7.00
N CYS A 34 -5.27 0.80 -5.96
CA CYS A 34 -4.11 -0.07 -6.10
C CYS A 34 -4.48 -1.53 -6.42
N GLY A 35 -5.76 -1.82 -6.71
CA GLY A 35 -6.22 -3.15 -7.12
C GLY A 35 -6.37 -4.17 -6.01
N PHE A 36 -6.49 -3.74 -4.75
CA PHE A 36 -6.86 -4.62 -3.64
C PHE A 36 -8.38 -4.67 -3.46
N ASN A 37 -8.91 -5.87 -3.22
CA ASN A 37 -10.35 -6.07 -3.07
C ASN A 37 -10.86 -5.80 -1.65
N ASN A 38 -9.96 -5.65 -0.66
CA ASN A 38 -10.33 -5.26 0.70
C ASN A 38 -9.15 -4.68 1.48
N VAL A 39 -9.50 -3.83 2.46
CA VAL A 39 -8.55 -3.04 3.27
C VAL A 39 -7.66 -3.94 4.14
N SER A 40 -8.21 -4.99 4.75
CA SER A 40 -7.42 -5.89 5.61
C SER A 40 -6.28 -6.57 4.84
N ASN A 41 -6.56 -7.01 3.60
CA ASN A 41 -5.57 -7.63 2.73
C ASN A 41 -4.52 -6.62 2.26
N PHE A 42 -4.94 -5.39 1.95
CA PHE A 42 -4.05 -4.29 1.63
C PHE A 42 -3.08 -4.01 2.79
N TYR A 43 -3.58 -3.80 4.01
CA TYR A 43 -2.74 -3.49 5.18
C TYR A 43 -1.73 -4.60 5.47
N ARG A 44 -2.14 -5.87 5.36
CA ARG A 44 -1.25 -7.03 5.55
C ARG A 44 -0.11 -7.04 4.54
N HIS A 45 -0.43 -6.90 3.25
CA HIS A 45 0.60 -6.91 2.20
C HIS A 45 1.48 -5.66 2.23
N PHE A 46 0.88 -4.50 2.47
CA PHE A 46 1.62 -3.25 2.62
C PHE A 46 2.63 -3.33 3.76
N LYS A 47 2.22 -3.83 4.94
CA LYS A 47 3.13 -4.06 6.06
C LYS A 47 4.19 -5.12 5.76
N LYS A 48 3.84 -6.20 5.07
CA LYS A 48 4.81 -7.23 4.65
C LYS A 48 5.90 -6.67 3.74
N VAL A 49 5.54 -5.76 2.82
CA VAL A 49 6.47 -5.19 1.83
C VAL A 49 7.25 -4.00 2.38
N THR A 50 6.62 -3.12 3.16
CA THR A 50 7.23 -1.85 3.62
C THR A 50 7.73 -1.90 5.06
N GLY A 51 7.31 -2.90 5.84
CA GLY A 51 7.53 -2.96 7.30
C GLY A 51 6.60 -2.08 8.13
N MET A 52 5.75 -1.25 7.52
CA MET A 52 4.91 -0.26 8.21
C MET A 52 3.44 -0.41 7.80
N THR A 53 2.50 0.07 8.62
CA THR A 53 1.12 0.20 8.14
C THR A 53 1.02 1.37 7.15
N PRO A 54 0.01 1.40 6.25
CA PRO A 54 -0.22 2.55 5.36
C PRO A 54 -0.31 3.88 6.13
N LEU A 55 -0.95 3.87 7.30
CA LEU A 55 -1.10 5.05 8.15
C LEU A 55 0.24 5.49 8.76
N ASP A 56 1.03 4.55 9.27
CA ASP A 56 2.37 4.85 9.80
C ASP A 56 3.30 5.38 8.71
N TYR A 57 3.23 4.79 7.52
CA TYR A 57 3.98 5.23 6.35
C TYR A 57 3.60 6.66 5.98
N LYS A 58 2.29 6.93 5.85
CA LYS A 58 1.75 8.26 5.57
C LYS A 58 2.23 9.30 6.61
N ARG A 59 2.13 8.98 7.90
CA ARG A 59 2.61 9.85 8.99
C ARG A 59 4.12 10.08 8.96
N LYS A 60 4.92 9.10 8.55
CA LYS A 60 6.38 9.21 8.48
C LYS A 60 6.86 10.13 7.35
N TYR A 61 6.16 10.18 6.23
CA TYR A 61 6.62 10.88 5.02
C TYR A 61 5.84 12.17 4.70
N LEU A 62 4.74 12.46 5.39
CA LEU A 62 4.01 13.73 5.27
C LEU A 62 4.36 14.76 6.34
N ASN A 63 5.11 14.36 7.36
CA ASN A 63 5.59 15.26 8.42
C ASN A 63 7.02 15.70 8.12
#